data_AF-A0A2V8D918-F1
#
_entry.id   AF-A0A2V8D918-F1
#
_cell.length_a   1.000
_cell.length_b   1.000
_cell.length_c   1.000
_cell.angle_alpha   90.00
_cell.angle_beta   90.00
_cell.angle_gamma   90.00
#
_symmetry.space_group_name_H-M   'P 1'
#
loop_
_entity.id
_entity.type
_entity.pdbx_description
1 polymer ?
#
loop_
_entity_poly.entity_id
_entity_poly.type
_entity_poly.pdbx_seq_one_letter_code
_entity_poly.pdbx_strand_id
1 'polypeptide(L)'
;MAEGIANGPDEIRGAIRYQVKYGADLIKICATGGVISVGDTAGAQQYSTEELRTAVETAHMLERRVAAHAHGTEGIKAAVRAGVDSDGREFGLLVAAGLTPMQAIVAGTGTAAKLLGWEKDVGSIAPALRRHRGRQRRPAPGHPRA
;
A
#
# COMPACT_ATOMS: atom_id res chain seq x y z
N MET A 1 21.42 9.68 -11.18
CA MET A 1 20.05 9.38 -10.71
C MET A 1 19.65 10.51 -9.79
N ALA A 2 18.47 11.10 -9.99
CA ALA A 2 17.95 12.05 -8.99
C ALA A 2 17.68 11.27 -7.70
N GLU A 3 18.07 11.85 -6.56
CA GLU A 3 17.94 11.19 -5.26
C GLU A 3 16.48 10.79 -5.01
N GLY A 4 16.25 9.52 -4.65
CA GLY A 4 14.92 9.00 -4.34
C GLY A 4 14.05 8.58 -5.54
N ILE A 5 14.57 8.61 -6.78
CA ILE A 5 13.83 8.16 -7.98
C ILE A 5 14.43 6.86 -8.51
N ALA A 6 13.58 5.86 -8.76
CA ALA A 6 13.95 4.60 -9.41
C ALA A 6 12.88 4.24 -10.46
N ASN A 7 13.27 4.15 -11.73
CA ASN A 7 12.36 3.84 -12.83
C ASN A 7 12.68 2.47 -13.43
N GLY A 8 11.65 1.63 -13.55
CA GLY A 8 11.78 0.28 -14.04
C GLY A 8 12.26 -0.73 -12.99
N PRO A 9 12.04 -2.04 -13.25
CA PRO A 9 12.30 -3.10 -12.28
C PRO A 9 13.73 -3.11 -11.73
N ASP A 10 14.73 -2.98 -12.59
CA ASP A 10 16.14 -3.12 -12.20
C ASP A 10 16.60 -2.02 -11.23
N GLU A 11 16.23 -0.77 -11.51
CA GLU A 11 16.53 0.37 -10.62
C GLU A 11 15.82 0.21 -9.28
N ILE A 12 14.57 -0.26 -9.28
CA ILE A 12 13.81 -0.53 -8.05
C ILE A 12 14.51 -1.59 -7.20
N ARG A 13 14.98 -2.70 -7.79
CA ARG A 13 15.72 -3.73 -7.01
C ARG A 13 17.00 -3.16 -6.42
N GLY A 14 17.75 -2.38 -7.21
CA GLY A 14 18.97 -1.72 -6.77
C GLY A 14 18.73 -0.77 -5.60
N ALA A 15 17.72 0.10 -5.72
CA ALA A 15 17.34 1.05 -4.69
C ALA A 15 16.90 0.35 -3.39
N ILE A 16 16.06 -0.68 -3.48
CA ILE A 16 15.62 -1.42 -2.29
C ILE A 16 16.81 -2.10 -1.61
N ARG A 17 17.66 -2.81 -2.36
CA ARG A 17 18.86 -3.46 -1.79
C ARG A 17 19.79 -2.46 -1.11
N TYR A 18 19.95 -1.28 -1.72
CA TYR A 18 20.72 -0.19 -1.13
C TYR A 18 20.08 0.25 0.21
N GLN A 19 18.80 0.59 0.22
CA GLN A 19 18.14 1.08 1.44
C GLN A 19 18.17 0.05 2.56
N VAL A 20 17.92 -1.22 2.26
CA VAL A 20 18.01 -2.31 3.26
C VAL A 20 19.44 -2.47 3.78
N LYS A 21 20.46 -2.40 2.92
CA LYS A 21 21.88 -2.46 3.33
C LYS A 21 22.24 -1.36 4.32
N TYR A 22 21.66 -0.18 4.18
CA TYR A 22 21.88 0.96 5.09
C TYR A 22 20.87 1.06 6.23
N GLY A 23 20.15 -0.03 6.52
CA GLY A 23 19.35 -0.17 7.73
C GLY A 23 17.88 0.17 7.61
N ALA A 24 17.31 0.25 6.40
CA ALA A 24 15.88 0.42 6.25
C ALA A 24 15.11 -0.80 6.80
N ASP A 25 14.21 -0.55 7.76
CA ASP A 25 13.30 -1.55 8.34
C ASP A 25 11.98 -1.70 7.55
N LEU A 26 11.68 -0.71 6.71
CA LEU A 26 10.49 -0.62 5.86
C LEU A 26 10.88 0.04 4.55
N ILE A 27 10.29 -0.42 3.44
CA ILE A 27 10.37 0.26 2.15
C ILE A 27 9.08 1.06 1.94
N LYS A 28 9.21 2.37 1.68
CA LYS A 28 8.09 3.23 1.28
C LYS A 28 8.21 3.59 -0.20
N ILE A 29 7.13 3.41 -0.95
CA ILE A 29 7.03 3.80 -2.36
C ILE A 29 5.87 4.76 -2.60
N CYS A 30 5.90 5.50 -3.72
CA CYS A 30 4.78 6.29 -4.22
C CYS A 30 4.10 5.54 -5.36
N ALA A 31 2.92 4.97 -5.11
CA ALA A 31 2.13 4.29 -6.14
C ALA A 31 1.25 5.26 -6.94
N THR A 32 0.95 6.43 -6.38
CA THR A 32 0.29 7.53 -7.08
C THR A 32 0.95 8.88 -6.81
N GLY A 33 0.68 9.85 -7.68
CA GLY A 33 1.04 11.25 -7.45
C GLY A 33 0.41 11.82 -6.18
N GLY A 34 1.19 12.67 -5.50
CA GLY A 34 0.82 13.30 -4.23
C GLY A 34 0.17 14.68 -4.41
N VAL A 35 -0.43 15.18 -3.33
CA VAL A 35 -1.08 16.52 -3.31
C VAL A 35 -0.06 17.67 -3.27
N ILE A 36 1.14 17.41 -2.74
CA ILE A 36 2.21 18.40 -2.56
C ILE A 36 3.27 18.35 -3.66
N SER A 37 3.21 17.34 -4.53
CA SER A 37 4.18 17.17 -5.61
C SER A 37 3.94 18.16 -6.74
N VAL A 38 4.98 18.88 -7.15
CA VAL A 38 4.90 19.79 -8.30
C VAL A 38 4.90 18.98 -9.59
N GLY A 39 3.83 19.12 -10.38
CA GLY A 39 3.70 18.46 -11.68
C GLY A 39 3.03 17.08 -11.68
N ASP A 40 2.67 16.55 -10.52
CA ASP A 40 1.87 15.33 -10.42
C ASP A 40 0.37 15.65 -10.50
N THR A 41 -0.38 14.78 -11.17
CA THR A 41 -1.83 14.74 -10.99
C THR A 41 -2.12 13.90 -9.74
N ALA A 42 -2.67 14.53 -8.71
CA ALA A 42 -3.04 13.83 -7.48
C ALA A 42 -3.91 12.60 -7.79
N GLY A 43 -3.44 11.41 -7.39
CA GLY A 43 -4.13 10.14 -7.63
C GLY A 43 -3.85 9.44 -8.97
N ALA A 44 -3.09 10.04 -9.89
CA ALA A 44 -2.60 9.32 -11.07
C ALA A 44 -1.60 8.23 -10.66
N GLN A 45 -1.74 7.02 -11.20
CA GLN A 45 -0.82 5.91 -10.93
C GLN A 45 0.57 6.21 -11.50
N GLN A 46 1.61 6.05 -10.67
CA GLN A 46 3.00 6.39 -11.04
C GLN A 46 3.86 5.18 -11.39
N TYR A 47 3.61 4.01 -10.79
CA TYR A 47 4.28 2.77 -11.15
C TYR A 47 3.37 1.82 -11.90
N SER A 48 3.93 1.16 -12.89
CA SER A 48 3.32 0.01 -13.55
C SER A 48 3.10 -1.14 -12.57
N THR A 49 2.26 -2.10 -12.96
CA THR A 49 2.04 -3.31 -12.17
C THR A 49 3.33 -4.11 -11.96
N GLU A 50 4.23 -4.12 -12.96
CA GLU A 50 5.50 -4.82 -12.89
C GLU A 50 6.46 -4.19 -11.88
N GLU A 51 6.53 -2.85 -11.86
CA GLU A 51 7.36 -2.11 -10.91
C GLU A 51 6.87 -2.29 -9.48
N LEU A 52 5.56 -2.24 -9.25
CA LEU A 52 4.97 -2.49 -7.94
C LEU A 52 5.27 -3.91 -7.45
N ARG A 53 5.13 -4.93 -8.31
CA ARG A 53 5.47 -6.32 -7.96
C ARG A 53 6.95 -6.46 -7.67
N THR A 54 7.81 -5.87 -8.49
CA THR A 54 9.26 -5.91 -8.29
C THR A 54 9.66 -5.31 -6.94
N ALA A 55 9.02 -4.21 -6.54
CA ALA A 55 9.25 -3.60 -5.24
C ALA A 55 8.86 -4.55 -4.09
N VAL A 56 7.67 -5.13 -4.15
CA VAL A 56 7.16 -6.06 -3.13
C VAL A 56 8.02 -7.32 -3.05
N GLU A 57 8.26 -8.00 -4.17
CA GLU A 57 9.05 -9.23 -4.23
C GLU A 57 10.48 -9.03 -3.71
N THR A 58 11.11 -7.91 -4.08
CA THR A 58 12.48 -7.62 -3.64
C THR A 58 12.54 -7.31 -2.14
N ALA A 59 11.61 -6.51 -1.63
CA ALA A 59 11.57 -6.19 -0.21
C ALA A 59 11.24 -7.43 0.63
N HIS A 60 10.26 -8.23 0.21
CA HIS A 60 9.85 -9.46 0.90
C HIS A 60 10.98 -10.51 0.90
N MET A 61 11.75 -10.63 -0.18
CA MET A 61 12.96 -11.47 -0.24
C MET A 61 14.01 -11.07 0.80
N LEU A 62 14.05 -9.79 1.18
CA LEU A 62 14.94 -9.23 2.20
C LEU A 62 14.27 -9.14 3.58
N GLU A 63 13.12 -9.80 3.77
CA GLU A 63 12.34 -9.78 5.01
C GLU A 63 11.94 -8.36 5.44
N ARG A 64 11.60 -7.50 4.47
CA ARG A 64 11.12 -6.14 4.69
C ARG A 64 9.73 -5.96 4.14
N ARG A 65 8.92 -5.17 4.84
CA ARG A 65 7.57 -4.80 4.40
C ARG A 65 7.60 -3.61 3.45
N VAL A 66 6.57 -3.52 2.61
CA VAL A 66 6.39 -2.39 1.68
C VAL A 66 5.13 -1.62 2.04
N ALA A 67 5.29 -0.32 2.22
CA ALA A 67 4.20 0.64 2.33
C ALA A 67 4.09 1.45 1.03
N ALA A 68 2.87 1.81 0.60
CA ALA A 68 2.66 2.64 -0.59
C ALA A 68 1.86 3.90 -0.27
N HIS A 69 2.29 5.04 -0.78
CA HIS A 69 1.45 6.22 -0.86
C HIS A 69 0.52 6.07 -2.07
N ALA A 70 -0.79 6.11 -1.84
CA ALA A 70 -1.80 5.98 -2.90
C ALA A 70 -3.07 6.78 -2.56
N HIS A 71 -3.47 7.69 -3.46
CA HIS A 71 -4.73 8.44 -3.37
C HIS A 71 -5.78 7.95 -4.37
N GLY A 72 -5.37 7.66 -5.61
CA GLY A 72 -6.30 7.28 -6.68
C GLY A 72 -6.71 5.83 -6.61
N THR A 73 -7.98 5.55 -6.89
CA THR A 73 -8.59 4.21 -6.82
C THR A 73 -7.81 3.14 -7.57
N GLU A 74 -7.34 3.44 -8.79
CA GLU A 74 -6.59 2.46 -9.59
C GLU A 74 -5.20 2.20 -9.02
N GLY A 75 -4.51 3.22 -8.52
CA GLY A 75 -3.23 3.06 -7.84
C GLY A 75 -3.35 2.27 -6.53
N ILE A 76 -4.41 2.51 -5.74
CA ILE A 76 -4.71 1.73 -4.53
C ILE A 76 -4.93 0.26 -4.90
N LYS A 77 -5.79 -0.01 -5.90
CA LYS A 77 -6.04 -1.39 -6.35
C LYS A 77 -4.77 -2.04 -6.89
N ALA A 78 -3.94 -1.31 -7.62
CA ALA A 78 -2.67 -1.82 -8.15
C ALA A 78 -1.70 -2.19 -7.02
N ALA A 79 -1.52 -1.32 -6.02
CA ALA A 79 -0.68 -1.58 -4.85
C ALA A 79 -1.16 -2.80 -4.05
N VAL A 80 -2.47 -2.90 -3.78
CA VAL A 80 -3.06 -4.06 -3.09
C VAL A 80 -2.86 -5.35 -3.89
N ARG A 81 -3.07 -5.31 -5.21
CA ARG A 81 -2.85 -6.48 -6.09
C ARG A 81 -1.38 -6.89 -6.19
N ALA A 82 -0.45 -5.95 -6.06
CA ALA A 82 0.98 -6.22 -6.04
C ALA A 82 1.46 -6.82 -4.71
N GLY A 83 0.64 -6.76 -3.65
CA GLY A 83 0.98 -7.32 -2.34
C GLY A 83 1.66 -6.31 -1.39
N VAL A 84 1.47 -5.01 -1.62
CA VAL A 84 1.91 -3.97 -0.68
C VAL A 84 1.27 -4.24 0.70
N ASP A 85 2.08 -4.16 1.74
CA ASP A 85 1.67 -4.42 3.11
C ASP A 85 0.89 -3.23 3.68
N SER A 86 -0.14 -3.54 4.48
CA SER A 86 -0.72 -2.54 5.37
C SER A 86 0.10 -2.54 6.66
N ASP A 87 0.85 -1.46 6.89
CA ASP A 87 1.61 -1.29 8.13
C ASP A 87 0.92 -0.30 9.07
N GLY A 88 0.55 -0.77 10.26
CA GLY A 88 0.03 0.06 11.35
C GLY A 88 1.01 1.17 11.80
N ARG A 89 2.28 1.08 11.41
CA ARG A 89 3.30 2.10 11.68
C ARG A 89 3.05 3.39 10.89
N GLU A 90 2.32 3.35 9.79
CA GLU A 90 1.91 4.54 9.05
C GLU A 90 1.05 5.48 9.90
N PHE A 91 0.23 4.94 10.81
CA PHE A 91 -0.53 5.77 11.76
C PHE A 91 0.40 6.56 12.67
N GLY A 92 1.54 5.99 13.08
CA GLY A 92 2.57 6.69 13.84
C GLY A 92 3.22 7.82 13.05
N LEU A 93 3.48 7.62 11.76
CA LEU A 93 4.01 8.66 10.87
C LEU A 93 3.00 9.76 10.60
N LEU A 94 1.73 9.43 10.43
CA LEU A 94 0.65 10.42 10.31
C LEU A 94 0.54 11.30 11.55
N VAL A 95 0.68 10.69 12.74
CA VAL A 95 0.71 11.44 13.99
C VAL A 95 1.95 12.33 14.09
N ALA A 96 3.12 11.81 13.71
CA ALA A 96 4.36 12.60 13.65
C ALA A 96 4.25 13.77 12.66
N ALA A 97 3.46 13.63 11.59
CA ALA A 97 3.18 14.67 10.60
C ALA A 97 2.09 15.67 11.03
N GLY A 98 1.55 15.57 12.25
CA GLY A 98 0.65 16.56 12.83
C GLY A 98 -0.82 16.16 12.89
N LEU A 99 -1.19 14.94 12.49
CA LEU A 99 -2.54 14.43 12.77
C LEU A 99 -2.66 14.01 14.24
N THR A 100 -3.85 14.15 14.81
CA THR A 100 -4.15 13.46 16.06
C THR A 100 -4.21 11.94 15.82
N PRO A 101 -3.96 11.12 16.86
CA PRO A 101 -4.13 9.66 16.75
C PRO A 101 -5.51 9.25 16.21
N MET A 102 -6.56 9.95 16.59
CA MET A 102 -7.92 9.71 16.08
C MET A 102 -8.04 10.06 14.59
N GLN A 103 -7.48 11.18 14.13
CA GLN A 103 -7.48 11.53 12.71
C GLN A 103 -6.71 10.52 11.87
N ALA A 104 -5.59 10.00 12.38
CA ALA A 104 -4.85 8.93 11.71
C ALA A 104 -5.73 7.66 11.59
N ILE A 105 -6.40 7.24 12.68
CA ILE A 105 -7.31 6.08 12.68
C ILE A 105 -8.46 6.28 11.69
N VAL A 106 -9.10 7.45 11.69
CA VAL A 106 -10.21 7.78 10.77
C VAL A 106 -9.73 7.80 9.31
N ALA A 107 -8.52 8.31 9.05
CA ALA A 107 -7.92 8.29 7.72
C ALA A 107 -7.77 6.85 7.19
N GLY A 108 -7.30 5.93 8.03
CA GLY A 108 -7.12 4.51 7.68
C GLY A 108 -8.38 3.64 7.76
N THR A 109 -9.53 4.19 8.19
CA THR A 109 -10.79 3.43 8.33
C THR A 109 -11.95 4.10 7.61
N GLY A 110 -12.67 5.01 8.28
CA GLY A 110 -13.91 5.60 7.77
C GLY A 110 -13.71 6.43 6.49
N THR A 111 -12.64 7.23 6.42
CA THR A 111 -12.31 8.01 5.22
C THR A 111 -11.94 7.09 4.07
N ALA A 112 -11.13 6.06 4.32
CA ALA A 112 -10.76 5.08 3.31
C ALA A 112 -11.99 4.32 2.76
N ALA A 113 -12.89 3.87 3.63
CA ALA A 113 -14.12 3.19 3.20
C ALA A 113 -15.01 4.11 2.35
N LYS A 114 -15.15 5.39 2.73
CA LYS A 114 -15.90 6.38 1.96
C LYS A 114 -15.27 6.64 0.58
N LEU A 115 -13.95 6.74 0.50
CA LEU A 115 -13.23 6.93 -0.77
C LEU A 115 -13.39 5.73 -1.72
N LEU A 116 -13.52 4.53 -1.17
CA LEU A 116 -13.73 3.29 -1.93
C LEU A 116 -15.20 3.01 -2.24
N GLY A 117 -16.14 3.83 -1.74
CA GLY A 117 -17.58 3.58 -1.85
C GLY A 117 -18.05 2.35 -1.07
N TRP A 118 -17.32 1.98 -0.01
CA TRP A 118 -17.55 0.79 0.81
C TRP A 118 -18.05 1.14 2.21
N GLU A 119 -18.53 2.36 2.44
CA GLU A 119 -18.99 2.82 3.76
C GLU A 119 -20.15 1.99 4.34
N LYS A 120 -20.87 1.22 3.52
CA LYS A 120 -21.94 0.30 3.93
C LYS A 120 -21.46 -1.09 4.33
N ASP A 121 -20.19 -1.40 4.10
CA ASP A 121 -19.62 -2.73 4.31
C ASP A 121 -18.45 -2.72 5.29
N VAL A 122 -17.59 -1.68 5.28
CA VAL A 122 -16.39 -1.57 6.12
C VAL A 122 -16.11 -0.13 6.57
N GLY A 123 -15.09 0.07 7.41
CA GLY A 123 -14.61 1.41 7.83
C GLY A 123 -15.25 1.96 9.11
N SER A 124 -16.19 1.26 9.72
CA SER A 124 -16.78 1.59 11.03
C SER A 124 -17.24 0.33 11.75
N ILE A 125 -17.36 0.37 13.07
CA ILE A 125 -17.95 -0.70 13.88
C ILE A 125 -19.36 -0.24 14.27
N ALA A 126 -20.38 -0.70 13.53
CA ALA A 126 -21.78 -0.42 13.81
C ALA A 126 -22.63 -1.71 13.70
N PRO A 127 -23.74 -1.83 14.45
CA PRO A 127 -24.58 -3.03 14.41
C PRO A 127 -25.10 -3.41 13.00
N ALA A 128 -25.25 -2.41 12.12
CA ALA A 128 -25.75 -2.59 10.75
C ALA A 128 -24.65 -2.93 9.71
N LEU A 129 -23.37 -2.83 10.07
CA LEU A 129 -22.26 -3.13 9.15
C LEU A 129 -21.99 -4.64 9.15
N ARG A 130 -21.95 -5.23 7.94
CA ARG A 130 -21.68 -6.67 7.77
C ARG A 130 -20.32 -6.98 8.40
N ARG A 131 -20.28 -7.92 9.36
CA ARG A 131 -19.00 -8.48 9.84
C ARG A 131 -18.20 -8.95 8.62
N HIS A 132 -17.08 -8.29 8.34
CA HIS A 132 -16.10 -8.81 7.38
C HIS A 132 -15.47 -10.05 8.01
N ARG A 133 -16.17 -11.21 7.90
CA ARG A 133 -15.55 -12.51 8.10
C ARG A 133 -14.46 -12.57 7.04
N GLY A 134 -13.20 -12.50 7.47
CA GLY A 134 -12.04 -12.66 6.60
C GLY A 134 -12.34 -13.78 5.63
N ARG A 135 -12.24 -13.46 4.33
CA ARG A 135 -12.58 -14.36 3.22
C ARG A 135 -11.86 -15.68 3.51
N GLN A 136 -12.60 -16.68 4.01
CA GLN A 136 -12.05 -18.02 4.15
C GLN A 136 -11.55 -18.38 2.76
N ARG A 137 -10.26 -18.71 2.67
CA ARG A 137 -9.65 -19.16 1.42
C ARG A 137 -10.60 -20.18 0.81
N ARG A 138 -11.17 -19.87 -0.36
CA ARG A 138 -11.89 -20.88 -1.13
C ARG A 138 -10.87 -22.00 -1.39
N PRO A 139 -11.18 -23.27 -1.07
CA PRO A 139 -10.31 -24.36 -1.45
C PRO A 139 -10.16 -24.33 -2.98
N ALA A 140 -8.93 -24.52 -3.46
CA ALA A 140 -8.65 -24.59 -4.89
C ALA A 140 -9.51 -25.70 -5.54
N PRO A 141 -10.01 -25.49 -6.78
CA PRO A 141 -10.77 -26.53 -7.49
C PRO A 141 -9.90 -27.78 -7.65
N GLY A 142 -10.53 -28.94 -7.46
CA GLY A 142 -9.87 -30.23 -7.24
C GLY A 142 -8.84 -30.63 -8.29
N HIS A 143 -7.70 -31.09 -7.80
CA HIS A 143 -6.82 -31.97 -8.55
C HIS A 143 -7.37 -33.40 -8.38
N PRO A 144 -7.62 -34.16 -9.46
CA PRO A 144 -8.04 -35.55 -9.33
C PRO A 144 -6.92 -36.35 -8.66
N ARG A 145 -7.24 -37.07 -7.59
CA ARG A 145 -6.31 -37.98 -6.95
C ARG A 145 -6.09 -39.17 -7.88
N ALA A 146 -4.83 -39.43 -8.22
CA ALA A 146 -4.36 -40.72 -8.72
C ALA A 146 -4.47 -41.78 -7.62
#